data_AF-A0A928TEZ0-F1
#
_entry.id   AF-A0A928TEZ0-F1
#
_cell.length_a   1.000
_cell.length_b   1.000
_cell.length_c   1.000
_cell.angle_alpha   90.00
_cell.angle_beta   90.00
_cell.angle_gamma   90.00
#
_symmetry.space_group_name_H-M   'P 1'
#
loop_
_entity.id
_entity.type
_entity.pdbx_description
1 polymer ?
#
loop_
_entity_poly.entity_id
_entity_poly.type
_entity_poly.pdbx_seq_one_letter_code
_entity_poly.pdbx_strand_id
1 'polypeptide(L)'
;MAARQGVLPLLPFDLDGVVAELRRTTFPGIEGDVACRFSAEIEVVAQITTEPWPGCRGDIEVNTALNVPGTPIEVIRAIVKHELLHLVAPPELVRRWGRWYREIHPQAFLMRQFETAPEFQTACEWLKRNFGRQLKTDRDGSLVIHGRRVRKGGRRRVAKAPDPD
;
A
#
# COMPACT_ATOMS: atom_id res chain seq x y z
N MET A 1 -17.90 0.23 -18.63
CA MET A 1 -17.16 -0.87 -17.97
C MET A 1 -15.92 -1.18 -18.77
N ALA A 2 -14.73 -1.03 -18.19
CA ALA A 2 -13.49 -1.45 -18.82
C ALA A 2 -12.81 -2.46 -17.89
N ALA A 3 -12.89 -3.74 -18.24
CA ALA A 3 -12.01 -4.75 -17.69
C ALA A 3 -10.58 -4.43 -18.14
N ARG A 4 -9.64 -4.29 -17.21
CA ARG A 4 -8.20 -4.27 -17.51
C ARG A 4 -7.51 -5.40 -16.74
N GLN A 5 -7.35 -6.48 -17.49
CA GLN A 5 -6.41 -7.60 -17.35
C GLN A 5 -5.45 -7.56 -16.14
N GLY A 6 -5.80 -8.37 -15.14
CA GLY A 6 -4.99 -9.46 -14.57
C GLY A 6 -3.50 -9.47 -14.88
N VAL A 7 -2.72 -8.86 -14.00
CA VAL A 7 -1.42 -9.43 -13.62
C VAL A 7 -1.76 -10.36 -12.46
N LEU A 8 -1.72 -11.68 -12.68
CA LEU A 8 -1.81 -12.64 -11.58
C LEU A 8 -0.77 -12.22 -10.51
N PRO A 9 -1.11 -12.21 -9.21
CA PRO A 9 -0.14 -11.88 -8.19
C PRO A 9 1.08 -12.79 -8.36
N LEU A 10 2.28 -12.19 -8.42
CA LEU A 10 3.54 -12.95 -8.45
C LEU A 10 3.85 -13.55 -7.08
N LEU A 11 3.08 -13.16 -6.07
CA LEU A 11 3.24 -13.58 -4.70
C LEU A 11 2.55 -14.94 -4.47
N PRO A 12 3.09 -15.78 -3.58
CA PRO A 12 2.52 -17.08 -3.26
C PRO A 12 1.32 -17.00 -2.29
N PHE A 13 0.76 -15.81 -2.06
CA PHE A 13 -0.33 -15.58 -1.12
C PHE A 13 -1.38 -14.64 -1.69
N ASP A 14 -2.59 -14.76 -1.13
CA ASP A 14 -3.75 -13.96 -1.47
C ASP A 14 -3.83 -12.73 -0.57
N LEU A 15 -3.91 -11.53 -1.17
CA LEU A 15 -4.06 -10.27 -0.43
C LEU A 15 -5.39 -10.19 0.30
N ASP A 16 -6.47 -10.68 -0.30
CA ASP A 16 -7.80 -10.64 0.32
C ASP A 16 -7.83 -11.57 1.53
N GLY A 17 -7.21 -12.75 1.42
CA GLY A 17 -6.94 -13.64 2.55
C GLY A 17 -6.18 -12.96 3.70
N VAL A 18 -5.12 -12.19 3.40
CA VAL A 18 -4.37 -11.43 4.40
C VAL A 18 -5.24 -10.38 5.09
N VAL A 19 -6.02 -9.60 4.34
CA VAL A 19 -6.94 -8.60 4.92
C VAL A 19 -7.98 -9.27 5.80
N ALA A 20 -8.60 -10.35 5.32
CA ALA A 20 -9.63 -11.07 6.07
C ALA A 20 -9.08 -11.68 7.37
N GLU A 21 -7.87 -12.23 7.34
CA GLU A 21 -7.16 -12.72 8.53
C GLU A 21 -6.93 -11.59 9.54
N LEU A 22 -6.36 -10.46 9.11
CA LEU A 22 -6.02 -9.34 9.99
C LEU A 22 -7.25 -8.68 10.59
N ARG A 23 -8.33 -8.56 9.81
CA ARG A 23 -9.62 -8.06 10.32
C ARG A 23 -10.18 -8.99 11.39
N ARG A 24 -10.16 -10.31 11.20
CA ARG A 24 -10.68 -11.24 12.22
C ARG A 24 -9.85 -11.26 13.50
N THR A 25 -8.54 -11.15 13.38
CA THR A 25 -7.61 -11.40 14.50
C THR A 25 -7.15 -10.14 15.21
N THR A 26 -6.85 -9.07 14.47
CA THR A 26 -6.24 -7.84 14.99
C THR A 26 -7.24 -6.69 15.04
N PHE A 27 -8.15 -6.60 14.07
CA PHE A 27 -9.11 -5.49 13.96
C PHE A 27 -10.57 -5.95 13.81
N PRO A 28 -11.11 -6.72 14.78
CA PRO A 28 -12.45 -7.31 14.67
C PRO A 28 -13.58 -6.28 14.61
N GLY A 29 -13.33 -5.03 15.03
CA GLY A 29 -14.29 -3.93 14.99
C GLY A 29 -14.34 -3.15 13.67
N ILE A 30 -13.54 -3.50 12.65
CA ILE A 30 -13.65 -2.86 11.34
C ILE A 30 -14.87 -3.45 10.62
N GLU A 31 -15.93 -2.66 10.51
CA GLU A 31 -17.15 -2.98 9.77
C GLU A 31 -17.01 -2.67 8.26
N GLY A 32 -17.91 -3.23 7.43
CA GLY A 32 -17.92 -3.00 5.98
C GLY A 32 -16.92 -3.86 5.17
N ASP A 33 -16.81 -3.58 3.88
CA ASP A 33 -15.87 -4.28 3.00
C ASP A 33 -14.53 -3.56 2.94
N VAL A 34 -13.43 -4.32 3.03
CA VAL A 34 -12.09 -3.78 2.80
C VAL A 34 -11.45 -4.59 1.69
N ALA A 35 -11.23 -3.97 0.54
CA ALA A 35 -10.53 -4.59 -0.58
C ALA A 35 -9.05 -4.22 -0.54
N CYS A 36 -8.17 -5.13 -0.99
CA CYS A 36 -6.76 -4.84 -1.13
C CYS A 36 -6.25 -5.23 -2.51
N ARG A 37 -5.52 -4.33 -3.17
CA ARG A 37 -5.01 -4.56 -4.53
C ARG A 37 -3.63 -3.97 -4.70
N PHE A 38 -2.86 -4.55 -5.63
CA PHE A 38 -1.66 -3.89 -6.12
C PHE A 38 -2.01 -2.79 -7.11
N SER A 39 -1.42 -1.61 -6.94
CA SER A 39 -1.60 -0.44 -7.82
C SER A 39 -0.26 0.08 -8.33
N ALA A 40 -0.22 0.35 -9.64
CA ALA A 40 0.91 1.04 -10.28
C ALA A 40 0.74 2.57 -10.28
N GLU A 41 -0.42 3.05 -9.82
CA GLU A 41 -0.79 4.48 -9.84
C GLU A 41 -0.36 5.22 -8.57
N ILE A 42 0.06 4.48 -7.52
CA ILE A 42 0.54 5.05 -6.27
C ILE A 42 2.07 5.06 -6.22
N GLU A 43 2.65 6.11 -5.65
CA GLU A 43 4.10 6.19 -5.40
C GLU A 43 4.46 5.75 -3.97
N VAL A 44 3.51 5.84 -3.03
CA VAL A 44 3.66 5.35 -1.66
C VAL A 44 3.72 3.82 -1.62
N VAL A 45 4.31 3.27 -0.56
CA VAL A 45 4.39 1.83 -0.27
C VAL A 45 3.00 1.21 -0.24
N ALA A 46 2.08 1.85 0.45
CA ALA A 46 0.66 1.59 0.41
C ALA A 46 -0.12 2.84 0.81
N GLN A 47 -1.41 2.83 0.53
CA GLN A 47 -2.36 3.80 1.05
C GLN A 47 -3.71 3.13 1.25
N ILE A 48 -4.50 3.68 2.17
CA ILE A 48 -5.93 3.39 2.26
C ILE A 48 -6.75 4.59 1.83
N THR A 49 -7.75 4.32 0.99
CA THR A 49 -8.79 5.28 0.66
C THR A 49 -10.07 4.89 1.38
N THR A 50 -10.68 5.85 2.05
CA THR A 50 -11.97 5.70 2.72
C THR A 50 -13.00 6.58 2.05
N GLU A 51 -14.22 6.08 1.89
CA GLU A 51 -15.33 6.96 1.55
C GLU A 51 -15.69 7.81 2.77
N PRO A 52 -16.21 9.04 2.58
CA PRO A 52 -16.39 10.01 3.67
C PRO A 52 -17.52 9.69 4.66
N TRP A 53 -18.17 8.52 4.58
CA TRP A 53 -19.34 8.19 5.40
C TRP A 53 -19.08 7.02 6.38
N PRO A 54 -19.64 7.06 7.60
CA PRO A 54 -19.52 5.95 8.56
C PRO A 54 -20.12 4.65 8.00
N GLY A 55 -19.39 3.53 8.13
CA GLY A 55 -19.79 2.23 7.60
C GLY A 55 -19.30 1.94 6.16
N CYS A 56 -18.53 2.86 5.58
CA CYS A 56 -18.07 2.73 4.21
C CYS A 56 -16.81 1.89 4.03
N ARG A 57 -16.78 1.33 2.84
CA ARG A 57 -15.71 0.55 2.23
C ARG A 57 -14.34 1.22 2.35
N GLY A 58 -13.34 0.42 2.73
CA GLY A 58 -11.93 0.80 2.66
C GLY A 58 -11.29 0.12 1.44
N ASP A 59 -10.58 0.88 0.60
CA ASP A 59 -9.79 0.31 -0.48
C ASP A 59 -8.31 0.54 -0.16
N ILE A 60 -7.59 -0.54 0.17
CA ILE A 60 -6.14 -0.56 0.36
C ILE A 60 -5.47 -0.76 -1.00
N GLU A 61 -4.54 0.12 -1.33
CA GLU A 61 -3.70 0.01 -2.50
C GLU A 61 -2.25 -0.19 -2.06
N VAL A 62 -1.63 -1.29 -2.50
CA VAL A 62 -0.23 -1.60 -2.24
C VAL A 62 0.58 -1.36 -3.50
N ASN A 63 1.78 -0.79 -3.39
CA ASN A 63 2.60 -0.50 -4.55
C ASN A 63 2.96 -1.78 -5.32
N THR A 64 2.76 -1.79 -6.64
CA THR A 64 3.15 -2.94 -7.49
C THR A 64 4.62 -3.33 -7.40
N ALA A 65 5.51 -2.44 -6.94
CA ALA A 65 6.91 -2.77 -6.68
C ALA A 65 7.07 -3.89 -5.63
N LEU A 66 6.06 -4.11 -4.77
CA LEU A 66 6.02 -5.18 -3.78
C LEU A 66 5.40 -6.49 -4.30
N ASN A 67 4.76 -6.47 -5.48
CA ASN A 67 4.20 -7.67 -6.10
C ASN A 67 5.30 -8.47 -6.83
N VAL A 68 6.26 -9.01 -6.07
CA VAL A 68 7.38 -9.82 -6.58
C VAL A 68 7.64 -11.01 -5.65
N PRO A 69 8.09 -12.18 -6.15
CA PRO A 69 8.21 -13.40 -5.34
C PRO A 69 9.13 -13.28 -4.12
N GLY A 70 10.05 -12.31 -4.13
CA GLY A 70 10.98 -12.06 -3.03
C GLY A 70 10.38 -11.26 -1.86
N THR A 71 9.16 -10.72 -1.98
CA THR A 71 8.52 -9.98 -0.88
C THR A 71 7.96 -10.96 0.17
N PRO A 72 8.44 -10.92 1.42
CA PRO A 72 7.91 -11.76 2.48
C PRO A 72 6.44 -11.42 2.79
N ILE A 73 5.66 -12.43 3.14
CA ILE A 73 4.26 -12.23 3.54
C ILE A 73 4.16 -11.37 4.80
N GLU A 74 5.14 -11.45 5.69
CA GLU A 74 5.22 -10.67 6.93
C GLU A 74 5.34 -9.17 6.63
N VAL A 75 6.06 -8.80 5.56
CA VAL A 75 6.16 -7.40 5.12
C VAL A 75 4.81 -6.91 4.62
N ILE A 76 4.10 -7.72 3.82
CA ILE A 76 2.76 -7.36 3.36
C ILE A 76 1.77 -7.29 4.52
N ARG A 77 1.78 -8.25 5.45
CA ARG A 77 0.93 -8.22 6.64
C ARG A 77 1.16 -6.95 7.46
N ALA A 78 2.42 -6.58 7.70
CA ALA A 78 2.76 -5.38 8.45
C ALA A 78 2.25 -4.11 7.76
N ILE A 79 2.42 -4.01 6.44
CA ILE A 79 1.94 -2.87 5.64
C ILE A 79 0.41 -2.81 5.65
N VAL A 80 -0.28 -3.91 5.35
CA VAL A 80 -1.75 -3.97 5.36
C VAL A 80 -2.31 -3.65 6.74
N LYS A 81 -1.64 -4.13 7.80
CA LYS A 81 -2.02 -3.84 9.19
C LYS A 81 -1.88 -2.34 9.50
N HIS A 82 -0.83 -1.68 9.03
CA HIS A 82 -0.68 -0.22 9.13
C HIS A 82 -1.80 0.52 8.40
N GLU A 83 -2.17 0.09 7.19
CA GLU A 83 -3.25 0.72 6.44
C GLU A 83 -4.63 0.53 7.11
N LEU A 84 -4.91 -0.67 7.63
CA LEU A 84 -6.14 -0.92 8.41
C LEU A 84 -6.21 -0.06 9.67
N LEU A 85 -5.06 0.29 10.26
CA LEU A 85 -5.00 1.10 11.47
C LEU A 85 -5.58 2.50 11.25
N HIS A 86 -5.46 3.05 10.04
CA HIS A 86 -6.08 4.33 9.68
C HIS A 86 -7.62 4.31 9.72
N LEU A 87 -8.26 3.14 9.71
CA LEU A 87 -9.72 3.03 9.89
C LEU A 87 -10.14 3.17 11.36
N VAL A 88 -9.29 2.73 12.29
CA VAL A 88 -9.61 2.71 13.73
C VAL A 88 -8.93 3.84 14.51
N ALA A 89 -7.92 4.48 13.92
CA ALA A 89 -7.22 5.65 14.43
C ALA A 89 -7.00 6.61 13.25
N PRO A 90 -8.04 7.33 12.79
CA PRO A 90 -7.96 8.14 11.60
C PRO A 90 -7.04 9.36 11.77
N PRO A 91 -6.58 9.98 10.66
CA PRO A 91 -5.87 11.25 10.69
C PRO A 91 -6.64 12.34 11.43
N GLU A 92 -5.90 13.23 12.10
CA GLU A 92 -6.46 14.35 12.87
C GLU A 92 -6.11 15.70 12.24
N LEU A 93 -6.98 16.70 12.41
CA LEU A 93 -6.66 18.09 12.09
C LEU A 93 -6.03 18.76 13.32
N VAL A 94 -4.77 19.16 13.21
CA VAL A 94 -4.01 19.80 14.28
C VAL A 94 -3.64 21.23 13.89
N ARG A 95 -3.67 22.15 14.86
CA ARG A 95 -3.28 23.54 14.63
C ARG A 95 -1.84 23.76 15.08
N ARG A 96 -0.95 24.18 14.17
CA ARG A 96 0.45 24.54 14.46
C ARG A 96 0.76 25.91 13.87
N TRP A 97 1.38 26.80 14.65
CA TRP A 97 1.70 28.19 14.21
C TRP A 97 0.53 28.93 13.54
N GLY A 98 -0.68 28.74 14.05
CA GLY A 98 -1.90 29.37 13.53
C GLY A 98 -2.50 28.74 12.27
N ARG A 99 -1.87 27.73 11.66
CA ARG A 99 -2.36 27.00 10.48
C ARG A 99 -2.87 25.60 10.83
N TRP A 100 -3.86 25.11 10.11
CA TRP A 100 -4.36 23.74 10.22
C TRP A 100 -3.54 22.80 9.36
N TYR A 101 -3.15 21.67 9.94
CA TYR A 101 -2.42 20.59 9.28
C TYR A 101 -3.19 19.30 9.48
N ARG A 102 -3.16 18.43 8.48
CA ARG A 102 -3.62 17.05 8.63
C ARG A 102 -2.47 16.21 9.15
N GLU A 103 -2.56 15.79 10.40
CA GLU A 103 -1.64 14.84 11.01
C GLU A 103 -2.11 13.44 10.64
N ILE A 104 -1.35 12.76 9.77
CA ILE A 104 -1.71 11.44 9.22
C ILE A 104 -1.58 10.36 10.31
N HIS A 105 -0.56 10.48 11.15
CA HIS A 105 -0.26 9.55 12.24
C HIS A 105 -0.30 10.27 13.59
N PRO A 106 -1.50 10.61 14.13
CA PRO A 106 -1.62 11.23 15.45
C PRO A 106 -1.10 10.29 16.55
N GLN A 107 -0.90 10.82 17.76
CA GLN A 107 -0.35 10.03 18.88
C GLN A 107 -1.16 8.74 19.15
N ALA A 108 -2.49 8.81 19.03
CA ALA A 108 -3.36 7.64 19.19
C ALA A 108 -3.07 6.54 18.13
N PHE A 109 -2.77 6.95 16.89
CA PHE A 109 -2.33 6.02 15.85
C PHE A 109 -0.99 5.38 16.22
N LEU A 110 0.02 6.18 16.59
CA LEU A 110 1.36 5.68 16.90
C LEU A 110 1.36 4.69 18.07
N MET A 111 0.60 5.00 19.13
CA MET A 111 0.45 4.11 20.27
C MET A 111 -0.19 2.78 19.86
N ARG A 112 -1.27 2.85 19.09
CA ARG A 112 -1.97 1.64 18.64
C ARG A 112 -1.15 0.84 17.64
N GLN A 113 -0.34 1.49 16.82
CA GLN A 113 0.60 0.83 15.91
C GLN A 113 1.64 0.03 16.69
N PHE A 114 2.21 0.63 17.73
CA PHE A 114 3.18 -0.04 18.59
C PHE A 114 2.58 -1.30 19.25
N GLU A 115 1.32 -1.23 19.67
CA GLU A 115 0.62 -2.36 20.31
C GLU A 115 0.20 -3.44 19.30
N THR A 116 -0.32 -3.06 18.15
CA THR A 116 -0.98 -4.00 17.22
C THR A 116 -0.07 -4.48 16.10
N ALA A 117 0.90 -3.67 15.69
CA ALA A 117 1.79 -3.90 14.56
C ALA A 117 3.28 -3.74 14.95
N PRO A 118 3.78 -4.39 16.01
CA PRO A 118 5.18 -4.26 16.43
C PRO A 118 6.17 -4.66 15.33
N GLU A 119 5.76 -5.54 14.41
CA GLU A 119 6.55 -5.98 13.25
C GLU A 119 6.76 -4.89 12.18
N PHE A 120 6.05 -3.76 12.26
CA PHE A 120 6.11 -2.71 11.23
C PHE A 120 7.51 -2.11 11.07
N GLN A 121 8.25 -1.96 12.17
CA GLN A 121 9.64 -1.50 12.15
C GLN A 121 10.51 -2.46 11.32
N THR A 122 10.36 -3.78 11.53
CA THR A 122 11.10 -4.81 10.79
C THR A 122 10.73 -4.80 9.30
N ALA A 123 9.45 -4.62 8.98
CA ALA A 123 9.01 -4.45 7.59
C ALA A 123 9.65 -3.20 6.94
N CYS A 124 9.70 -2.08 7.66
CA CYS A 124 10.37 -0.86 7.19
C CYS A 124 11.86 -1.06 6.95
N GLU A 125 12.55 -1.82 7.81
CA GLU A 125 13.96 -2.19 7.58
C GLU A 125 14.13 -3.05 6.34
N TRP A 126 13.25 -4.04 6.13
CA TRP A 126 13.25 -4.84 4.93
C TRP A 126 13.06 -3.97 3.68
N LEU A 127 12.09 -3.04 3.70
CA LEU A 127 11.86 -2.09 2.61
C LEU A 127 13.12 -1.26 2.34
N LYS A 128 13.76 -0.72 3.38
CA LYS A 128 15.00 0.07 3.25
C LYS A 128 16.13 -0.75 2.62
N ARG A 129 16.30 -2.01 3.04
CA ARG A 129 17.35 -2.90 2.51
C ARG A 129 17.13 -3.25 1.04
N ASN A 130 15.87 -3.44 0.61
CA ASN A 130 15.54 -3.92 -0.74
C ASN A 130 15.32 -2.79 -1.76
N PHE A 131 14.78 -1.65 -1.34
CA PHE A 131 14.54 -0.50 -2.22
C PHE A 131 15.64 0.56 -2.11
N GLY A 132 16.41 0.57 -1.02
CA GLY A 132 17.59 1.43 -0.87
C GLY A 132 17.29 2.89 -1.20
N ARG A 133 17.99 3.44 -2.20
CA ARG A 133 17.85 4.84 -2.66
C ARG A 133 16.50 5.14 -3.32
N GLN A 134 15.74 4.12 -3.70
CA GLN A 134 14.38 4.28 -4.26
C GLN A 134 13.36 4.57 -3.17
N LEU A 135 13.61 4.12 -1.93
CA LEU A 135 12.73 4.40 -0.81
C LEU A 135 13.06 5.78 -0.22
N LYS A 136 12.05 6.64 -0.15
CA LYS A 136 12.12 7.95 0.52
C LYS A 136 11.02 8.05 1.56
N THR A 137 11.17 9.02 2.45
CA THR A 137 10.13 9.41 3.40
C THR A 137 9.64 10.79 2.99
N ASP A 138 8.33 10.95 2.79
CA ASP A 138 7.73 12.25 2.51
C ASP A 138 7.54 13.06 3.81
N ARG A 139 7.10 14.32 3.68
CA ARG A 139 6.95 15.28 4.79
C ARG A 139 5.98 14.83 5.88
N ASP A 140 5.03 13.96 5.54
CA ASP A 140 4.04 13.39 6.44
C ASP A 140 4.50 12.06 7.06
N GLY A 141 5.72 11.61 6.78
CA GLY A 141 6.25 10.33 7.27
C GLY A 141 5.92 9.13 6.38
N SER A 142 5.16 9.29 5.31
CA SER A 142 4.83 8.23 4.37
C SER A 142 6.06 7.69 3.65
N LEU A 143 6.16 6.36 3.51
CA LEU A 143 7.22 5.73 2.72
C LEU A 143 6.84 5.71 1.24
N VAL A 144 7.71 6.27 0.40
CA VAL A 144 7.52 6.44 -1.05
C VAL A 144 8.57 5.63 -1.81
N ILE A 145 8.14 4.82 -2.77
CA ILE A 145 9.02 4.06 -3.67
C ILE A 145 9.14 4.83 -4.99
N HIS A 146 10.19 5.64 -5.12
CA HIS A 146 10.50 6.34 -6.36
C HIS A 146 11.21 5.41 -7.36
N GLY A 147 10.63 5.28 -8.55
CA GLY A 147 11.34 4.73 -9.70
C GLY A 147 11.18 3.23 -9.89
N ARG A 148 9.99 2.82 -10.33
CA ARG A 148 9.83 2.10 -11.59
C ARG A 148 8.61 2.69 -12.28
N ARG A 149 8.80 3.67 -13.17
CA ARG A 149 7.84 3.79 -14.28
C ARG A 149 7.89 2.42 -14.96
N VAL A 150 6.86 1.60 -14.77
CA VAL A 150 6.59 0.50 -15.67
C VAL A 150 6.60 1.18 -17.04
N ARG A 151 7.59 0.87 -17.88
CA ARG A 151 7.56 1.29 -19.29
C ARG A 151 6.21 0.79 -19.80
N LYS A 152 5.22 1.68 -19.95
CA LYS A 152 4.02 1.40 -20.75
C LYS A 152 4.54 0.81 -22.04
N GLY A 153 4.18 -0.44 -22.31
CA GLY A 153 4.78 -1.29 -23.33
C GLY A 153 5.16 -0.48 -24.55
N GLY A 154 6.47 -0.31 -24.76
CA GLY A 154 6.97 0.20 -26.02
C GLY A 154 6.48 -0.76 -27.08
N ARG A 155 5.60 -0.30 -27.97
CA ARG A 155 5.26 -1.02 -29.20
C ARG A 155 6.58 -1.52 -29.78
N ARG A 156 6.80 -2.83 -29.77
CA ARG A 156 7.79 -3.43 -30.67
C ARG A 156 7.40 -2.94 -32.05
N ARG A 157 8.25 -2.13 -32.68
CA ARG A 157 8.20 -1.95 -34.12
C ARG A 157 8.39 -3.36 -34.68
N VAL A 158 7.34 -3.89 -35.30
CA VAL A 158 7.44 -5.08 -36.13
C VAL A 158 8.47 -4.72 -37.20
N ALA A 159 9.57 -5.45 -37.24
CA ALA A 159 10.51 -5.36 -38.33
C ALA A 159 9.75 -5.69 -39.61
N LYS A 160 9.79 -4.78 -40.59
CA LYS A 160 9.26 -5.02 -41.93
C LYS A 160 10.02 -6.23 -42.49
N ALA A 161 9.31 -7.27 -42.91
CA ALA A 161 9.91 -8.40 -43.62
C ALA A 161 10.60 -7.86 -44.90
N PRO A 162 11.76 -8.42 -45.30
CA PRO A 162 12.33 -8.10 -46.60
C PRO A 162 11.36 -8.58 -47.69
N ASP A 163 11.15 -7.73 -48.70
CA ASP A 163 10.36 -8.07 -49.88
C ASP A 163 10.99 -9.28 -50.59
N PRO A 164 10.19 -10.26 -51.06
CA PRO A 164 10.71 -11.30 -51.93
C PRO A 164 10.99 -10.70 -53.32
N ASP A 165 12.14 -11.08 -53.87
CA ASP A 165 12.60 -10.73 -55.22
C ASP A 165 11.57 -11.05 -56.33
#